data_AF-A0A965T1R0-F1
#
_entry.id   AF-A0A965T1R0-F1
#
_cell.length_a   1.000
_cell.length_b   1.000
_cell.length_c   1.000
_cell.angle_alpha   90.00
_cell.angle_beta   90.00
_cell.angle_gamma   90.00
#
_symmetry.space_group_name_H-M   'P 1'
#
loop_
_entity.id
_entity.type
_entity.pdbx_description
1 polymer ?
#
loop_
_entity_poly.entity_id
_entity_poly.type
_entity_poly.pdbx_seq_one_letter_code
_entity_poly.pdbx_strand_id
1 'polypeptide(L)'
;MRRIEVKMDLADVDPNGVFENQTLGSAGNFNLNGIGVTNSEWVSPDGFAKKIGFGSTGNISGVNFVISGYEDKNKTIPINETIAGPNNNTVETTNYFYSIQTISASGAVATNVEAGPVDEAISQIIPIKRTYSDRNERITGLTFIKTGTINYTVQQTNDNVQSKDDRTFNWLNSDDSNVVNATTSKNSNYTTMPMAMRVKINSYSSGAELLIQVN
;
A
#
# COMPACT_ATOMS: atom_id res chain seq x y z
N MET A 1 -15.90 17.52 -12.50
CA MET A 1 -14.56 17.66 -13.12
C MET A 1 -14.53 16.78 -14.37
N ARG A 2 -13.39 16.54 -15.04
CA ARG A 2 -13.33 15.36 -15.93
C ARG A 2 -13.38 14.14 -15.03
N ARG A 3 -14.21 13.15 -15.38
CA ARG A 3 -14.29 11.90 -14.62
C ARG A 3 -12.90 11.28 -14.50
N ILE A 4 -12.51 10.96 -13.27
CA ILE A 4 -11.32 10.16 -12.98
C ILE A 4 -11.80 8.74 -12.74
N GLU A 5 -11.10 7.79 -13.35
CA GLU A 5 -11.40 6.37 -13.21
C GLU A 5 -10.11 5.63 -12.87
N VAL A 6 -10.13 4.89 -11.78
CA VAL A 6 -9.02 4.03 -11.35
C VAL A 6 -9.59 2.62 -11.19
N LYS A 7 -9.08 1.67 -11.97
CA LYS A 7 -9.39 0.26 -11.80
C LYS A 7 -8.27 -0.36 -10.99
N MET A 8 -8.56 -0.76 -9.76
CA MET A 8 -7.67 -1.58 -8.94
C MET A 8 -7.92 -3.04 -9.30
N ASP A 9 -7.07 -3.59 -10.14
CA ASP A 9 -7.00 -5.02 -10.47
C ASP A 9 -5.91 -5.64 -9.62
N LEU A 10 -6.29 -6.22 -8.48
CA LEU A 10 -5.35 -6.56 -7.42
C LEU A 10 -4.65 -7.88 -7.75
N ALA A 11 -3.31 -7.84 -7.83
CA ALA A 11 -2.52 -9.04 -7.98
C ALA A 11 -2.69 -9.96 -6.77
N ASP A 12 -2.65 -11.27 -6.99
CA ASP A 12 -2.74 -12.26 -5.94
C ASP A 12 -1.67 -12.08 -4.85
N VAL A 13 -1.98 -12.52 -3.64
CA VAL A 13 -1.02 -12.58 -2.53
C VAL A 13 0.10 -13.54 -2.92
N ASP A 14 1.34 -13.09 -2.74
CA ASP A 14 2.54 -13.80 -3.18
C ASP A 14 3.58 -13.75 -2.05
N PRO A 15 3.59 -14.71 -1.11
CA PRO A 15 4.43 -14.66 0.10
C PRO A 15 5.95 -14.58 -0.15
N ASN A 16 6.41 -14.96 -1.34
CA ASN A 16 7.81 -14.93 -1.77
C ASN A 16 8.06 -13.95 -2.94
N GLY A 17 7.09 -13.07 -3.24
CA GLY A 17 7.17 -12.17 -4.39
C GLY A 17 8.26 -11.10 -4.32
N VAL A 18 8.78 -10.76 -3.13
CA VAL A 18 9.89 -9.82 -2.92
C VAL A 18 11.21 -10.57 -2.85
N PHE A 19 11.29 -11.58 -2.00
CA PHE A 19 12.41 -12.51 -1.98
C PHE A 19 12.00 -13.91 -1.56
N GLU A 20 12.71 -14.87 -2.13
CA GLU A 20 12.57 -16.29 -1.84
C GLU A 20 13.23 -16.67 -0.51
N ASN A 21 12.87 -17.85 -0.01
CA ASN A 21 13.41 -18.44 1.22
C ASN A 21 14.94 -18.34 1.31
N GLN A 22 15.43 -17.57 2.29
CA GLN A 22 16.86 -17.36 2.52
C GLN A 22 17.22 -17.15 3.99
N THR A 23 18.51 -17.31 4.30
CA THR A 23 19.11 -17.10 5.62
C THR A 23 20.25 -16.08 5.52
N LEU A 24 20.65 -15.51 6.65
CA LEU A 24 21.80 -14.61 6.74
C LEU A 24 22.72 -15.07 7.87
N GLY A 25 24.01 -15.24 7.58
CA GLY A 25 25.01 -15.63 8.59
C GLY A 25 25.41 -14.52 9.56
N SER A 26 25.09 -13.27 9.22
CA SER A 26 25.34 -12.07 10.02
C SER A 26 24.33 -10.98 9.66
N ALA A 27 24.41 -9.82 10.29
CA ALA A 27 23.72 -8.63 9.79
C ALA A 27 24.11 -8.36 8.32
N GLY A 28 23.15 -7.92 7.51
CA GLY A 28 23.34 -7.71 6.08
C GLY A 28 22.05 -7.60 5.28
N ASN A 29 22.18 -7.43 3.97
CA ASN A 29 21.05 -7.32 3.06
C ASN A 29 20.55 -8.70 2.64
N PHE A 30 19.24 -8.84 2.52
CA PHE A 30 18.63 -9.94 1.78
C PHE A 30 18.80 -9.71 0.28
N ASN A 31 18.91 -10.80 -0.47
CA ASN A 31 18.88 -10.74 -1.92
C ASN A 31 17.42 -10.63 -2.37
N LEU A 32 17.05 -9.52 -2.99
CA LEU A 32 15.76 -9.38 -3.66
C LEU A 32 15.79 -10.26 -4.92
N ASN A 33 15.08 -11.38 -4.87
CA ASN A 33 15.07 -12.40 -5.94
C ASN A 33 13.68 -13.02 -6.17
N GLY A 34 12.63 -12.42 -5.62
CA GLY A 34 11.25 -12.83 -5.91
C GLY A 34 10.81 -12.43 -7.32
N ILE A 35 9.69 -12.98 -7.78
CA ILE A 35 9.20 -12.79 -9.15
C ILE A 35 8.89 -11.33 -9.51
N GLY A 36 8.57 -10.50 -8.52
CA GLY A 36 8.31 -9.06 -8.69
C GLY A 36 9.58 -8.19 -8.79
N VAL A 37 10.77 -8.80 -8.73
CA VAL A 37 12.05 -8.07 -8.73
C VAL A 37 12.56 -7.87 -10.16
N THR A 38 12.81 -6.61 -10.51
CA THR A 38 13.48 -6.24 -11.77
C THR A 38 14.60 -5.25 -11.46
N ASN A 39 15.79 -5.43 -12.04
CA ASN A 39 16.95 -4.56 -11.80
C ASN A 39 17.32 -4.39 -10.32
N SER A 40 17.21 -5.46 -9.52
CA SER A 40 17.48 -5.46 -8.06
C SER A 40 16.54 -4.58 -7.23
N GLU A 41 15.36 -4.26 -7.76
CA GLU A 41 14.31 -3.55 -7.05
C GLU A 41 13.00 -4.35 -7.18
N TRP A 42 12.30 -4.56 -6.07
CA TRP A 42 10.94 -5.08 -6.14
C TRP A 42 9.99 -3.94 -6.50
N VAL A 43 9.10 -4.17 -7.46
CA VAL A 43 8.04 -3.22 -7.83
C VAL A 43 6.71 -3.96 -7.80
N SER A 44 5.69 -3.34 -7.21
CA SER A 44 4.38 -3.97 -7.10
C SER A 44 3.81 -4.32 -8.49
N PRO A 45 3.40 -5.58 -8.71
CA PRO A 45 3.02 -6.08 -10.04
C PRO A 45 1.73 -5.48 -10.58
N ASP A 46 0.81 -5.04 -9.70
CA ASP A 46 -0.46 -4.41 -10.08
C ASP A 46 -0.43 -2.88 -10.10
N GLY A 47 0.73 -2.28 -9.77
CA GLY A 47 0.87 -0.83 -9.74
C GLY A 47 0.20 -0.14 -8.56
N PHE A 48 -0.15 -0.87 -7.50
CA PHE A 48 -0.64 -0.32 -6.23
C PHE A 48 0.35 -0.63 -5.11
N ALA A 49 0.49 0.29 -4.15
CA ALA A 49 1.40 0.06 -3.04
C ALA A 49 0.81 -0.95 -2.07
N LYS A 50 1.61 -1.92 -1.62
CA LYS A 50 1.17 -3.06 -0.81
C LYS A 50 1.91 -3.13 0.50
N LYS A 51 1.26 -3.67 1.53
CA LYS A 51 2.01 -4.17 2.68
C LYS A 51 2.83 -5.39 2.28
N ILE A 52 3.91 -5.62 3.03
CA ILE A 52 4.81 -6.74 2.82
C ILE A 52 4.79 -7.63 4.05
N GLY A 53 4.50 -8.90 3.84
CA GLY A 53 4.60 -9.93 4.86
C GLY A 53 5.99 -10.56 4.84
N PHE A 54 6.51 -10.85 6.03
CA PHE A 54 7.74 -11.61 6.25
C PHE A 54 7.35 -12.90 6.96
N GLY A 55 7.54 -14.04 6.30
CA GLY A 55 7.20 -15.36 6.84
C GLY A 55 8.42 -16.09 7.36
N SER A 56 8.33 -16.74 8.53
CA SER A 56 9.31 -17.74 8.96
C SER A 56 8.68 -18.75 9.92
N THR A 57 9.09 -20.01 9.82
CA THR A 57 8.74 -21.07 10.77
C THR A 57 9.60 -21.04 12.05
N GLY A 58 10.69 -20.27 12.02
CA GLY A 58 11.58 -20.07 13.17
C GLY A 58 11.21 -18.89 14.05
N ASN A 59 11.86 -18.80 15.21
CA ASN A 59 11.85 -17.59 16.02
C ASN A 59 13.07 -16.73 15.70
N ILE A 60 12.82 -15.61 15.04
CA ILE A 60 13.81 -14.57 14.71
C ILE A 60 13.33 -13.19 15.16
N SER A 61 12.40 -13.12 16.12
CA SER A 61 11.86 -11.87 16.68
C SER A 61 12.89 -10.99 17.41
N GLY A 62 14.08 -11.52 17.70
CA GLY A 62 15.21 -10.74 18.21
C GLY A 62 16.02 -10.00 17.13
N VAL A 63 15.71 -10.18 15.84
CA VAL A 63 16.37 -9.54 14.71
C VAL A 63 15.43 -8.49 14.12
N ASN A 64 15.93 -7.27 13.90
CA ASN A 64 15.15 -6.23 13.24
C ASN A 64 15.42 -6.25 11.74
N PHE A 65 14.36 -6.12 10.96
CA PHE A 65 14.42 -5.89 9.53
C PHE A 65 14.23 -4.41 9.23
N VAL A 66 15.13 -3.83 8.43
CA VAL A 66 15.01 -2.45 7.93
C VAL A 66 14.66 -2.52 6.45
N ILE A 67 13.51 -1.95 6.09
CA ILE A 67 12.96 -1.91 4.74
C ILE A 67 13.07 -0.48 4.23
N SER A 68 13.73 -0.28 3.09
CA SER A 68 13.81 1.02 2.43
C SER A 68 13.22 0.96 1.02
N GLY A 69 12.30 1.88 0.73
CA GLY A 69 11.50 1.86 -0.50
C GLY A 69 10.72 3.14 -0.71
N TYR A 70 9.66 3.08 -1.52
CA TYR A 70 8.79 4.20 -1.82
C TYR A 70 7.31 3.81 -1.77
N GLU A 71 6.44 4.71 -1.29
CA GLU A 71 4.98 4.51 -1.28
C GLU A 71 4.37 4.69 -2.68
N ASP A 72 5.00 5.47 -3.55
CA ASP A 72 4.41 5.89 -4.82
C ASP A 72 5.25 5.54 -6.04
N LYS A 73 4.57 5.35 -7.17
CA LYS A 73 5.18 5.04 -8.47
C LYS A 73 6.29 6.00 -8.90
N ASN A 74 6.16 7.28 -8.56
CA ASN A 74 7.12 8.31 -8.97
C ASN A 74 8.31 8.42 -8.02
N LYS A 75 8.38 7.57 -6.96
CA LYS A 75 9.45 7.55 -5.97
C LYS A 75 9.65 8.90 -5.28
N THR A 76 8.54 9.55 -4.94
CA THR A 76 8.52 10.86 -4.28
C THR A 76 8.18 10.79 -2.80
N ILE A 77 7.68 9.64 -2.31
CA ILE A 77 7.34 9.40 -0.91
C ILE A 77 8.24 8.27 -0.40
N PRO A 78 9.45 8.57 0.12
CA PRO A 78 10.36 7.54 0.63
C PRO A 78 9.83 6.96 1.93
N ILE A 79 10.00 5.64 2.11
CA ILE A 79 9.69 4.93 3.34
C ILE A 79 10.97 4.26 3.84
N ASN A 80 11.24 4.43 5.12
CA ASN A 80 12.22 3.63 5.86
C ASN A 80 11.55 3.07 7.12
N GLU A 81 11.28 1.78 7.11
CA GLU A 81 10.56 1.10 8.19
C GLU A 81 11.47 0.10 8.89
N THR A 82 11.30 -0.07 10.20
CA THR A 82 11.94 -1.13 10.97
C THR A 82 10.88 -1.97 11.65
N ILE A 83 10.92 -3.29 11.42
CA ILE A 83 10.04 -4.26 12.06
C ILE A 83 10.87 -5.36 12.73
N ALA A 84 10.32 -5.99 13.77
CA ALA A 84 10.91 -7.20 14.33
C ALA A 84 10.67 -8.39 13.40
N GLY A 85 11.60 -9.34 13.38
CA GLY A 85 11.46 -10.57 12.63
C GLY A 85 10.31 -11.45 13.14
N PRO A 86 9.84 -12.41 12.32
CA PRO A 86 8.81 -13.36 12.73
C PRO A 86 9.15 -14.28 13.91
N ASN A 87 8.10 -14.81 14.55
CA ASN A 87 8.16 -15.88 15.53
C ASN A 87 7.16 -16.98 15.19
N ASN A 88 7.56 -17.89 14.28
CA ASN A 88 6.72 -18.95 13.74
C ASN A 88 5.37 -18.43 13.22
N ASN A 89 5.42 -17.33 12.48
CA ASN A 89 4.28 -16.61 11.95
C ASN A 89 4.69 -15.75 10.74
N THR A 90 3.76 -14.91 10.30
CA THR A 90 4.05 -13.80 9.39
C THR A 90 3.97 -12.49 10.16
N VAL A 91 4.95 -11.61 9.96
CA VAL A 91 4.92 -10.22 10.43
C VAL A 91 4.81 -9.31 9.21
N GLU A 92 3.91 -8.34 9.26
CA GLU A 92 3.68 -7.41 8.16
C GLU A 92 4.29 -6.04 8.44
N THR A 93 4.60 -5.32 7.37
CA THR A 93 4.87 -3.89 7.44
C THR A 93 3.64 -3.11 7.87
N THR A 94 3.88 -1.98 8.53
CA THR A 94 2.88 -0.97 8.84
C THR A 94 2.63 -0.07 7.64
N ASN A 95 3.68 0.24 6.87
CA ASN A 95 3.58 1.07 5.67
C ASN A 95 3.32 0.24 4.40
N TYR A 96 2.90 0.95 3.34
CA TYR A 96 2.63 0.39 2.03
C TYR A 96 3.78 0.73 1.08
N PHE A 97 4.29 -0.25 0.34
CA PHE A 97 5.40 -0.08 -0.59
C PHE A 97 4.91 -0.30 -2.02
N TYR A 98 5.16 0.70 -2.88
CA TYR A 98 5.08 0.53 -4.33
C TYR A 98 6.37 -0.12 -4.85
N SER A 99 7.52 0.27 -4.30
CA SER A 99 8.79 -0.36 -4.60
C SER A 99 9.69 -0.47 -3.38
N ILE A 100 10.57 -1.47 -3.38
CA ILE A 100 11.53 -1.77 -2.31
C ILE A 100 12.91 -1.91 -2.93
N GLN A 101 13.86 -1.13 -2.41
CA GLN A 101 15.25 -1.10 -2.86
C GLN A 101 16.11 -2.02 -2.01
N THR A 102 15.89 -2.03 -0.70
CA THR A 102 16.69 -2.82 0.24
C THR A 102 15.82 -3.36 1.37
N ILE A 103 16.15 -4.58 1.78
CA ILE A 103 15.72 -5.17 3.04
C ILE A 103 16.98 -5.70 3.71
N SER A 104 17.24 -5.26 4.94
CA SER A 104 18.41 -5.69 5.71
C SER A 104 18.01 -6.21 7.07
N ALA A 105 18.78 -7.17 7.58
CA ALA A 105 18.62 -7.70 8.93
C ALA A 105 19.73 -7.15 9.86
N SER A 106 19.37 -6.85 11.11
CA SER A 106 20.30 -6.34 12.12
C SER A 106 21.24 -7.41 12.70
N GLY A 107 21.08 -8.68 12.31
CA GLY A 107 21.81 -9.82 12.85
C GLY A 107 21.62 -11.07 11.98
N ALA A 108 22.16 -12.20 12.44
CA ALA A 108 22.02 -13.47 11.75
C ALA A 108 20.56 -13.94 11.73
N VAL A 109 20.12 -14.47 10.60
CA VAL A 109 18.79 -15.02 10.35
C VAL A 109 18.96 -16.52 10.11
N ALA A 110 18.83 -17.30 11.18
CA ALA A 110 19.20 -18.72 11.20
C ALA A 110 18.11 -19.67 10.66
N THR A 111 16.93 -19.15 10.33
CA THR A 111 15.82 -19.90 9.73
C THR A 111 15.43 -19.24 8.40
N ASN A 112 14.91 -20.04 7.47
CA ASN A 112 14.45 -19.49 6.20
C ASN A 112 13.40 -18.42 6.44
N VAL A 113 13.59 -17.28 5.80
CA VAL A 113 12.64 -16.18 5.71
C VAL A 113 12.31 -15.98 4.26
N GLU A 114 11.04 -15.73 3.99
CA GLU A 114 10.52 -15.24 2.71
C GLU A 114 9.80 -13.91 2.93
N ALA A 115 9.69 -13.11 1.86
CA ALA A 115 8.92 -11.88 1.92
C ALA A 115 8.17 -11.61 0.63
N GLY A 116 7.01 -10.99 0.76
CA GLY A 116 6.13 -10.75 -0.37
C GLY A 116 4.88 -9.95 -0.04
N PRO A 117 4.16 -9.45 -1.07
CA PRO A 117 2.93 -8.68 -0.88
C PRO A 117 1.81 -9.51 -0.24
N VAL A 118 1.09 -8.89 0.71
CA VAL A 118 -0.09 -9.44 1.39
C VAL A 118 -1.40 -8.86 0.83
N ASP A 119 -2.54 -9.11 1.48
CA ASP A 119 -3.88 -8.77 0.99
C ASP A 119 -4.32 -7.32 1.29
N GLU A 120 -3.39 -6.42 1.65
CA GLU A 120 -3.66 -4.99 1.75
C GLU A 120 -2.90 -4.15 0.74
N ALA A 121 -3.60 -3.16 0.20
CA ALA A 121 -3.07 -2.24 -0.79
C ALA A 121 -3.64 -0.84 -0.63
N ILE A 122 -2.99 0.15 -1.22
CA ILE A 122 -3.54 1.50 -1.37
C ILE A 122 -3.51 1.93 -2.82
N SER A 123 -4.57 2.63 -3.24
CA SER A 123 -4.60 3.28 -4.55
C SER A 123 -3.57 4.40 -4.63
N GLN A 124 -3.28 4.83 -5.86
CA GLN A 124 -2.65 6.14 -6.07
C GLN A 124 -3.45 7.26 -5.38
N ILE A 125 -2.77 8.35 -5.06
CA ILE A 125 -3.41 9.58 -4.59
C ILE A 125 -4.24 10.15 -5.74
N ILE A 126 -5.50 10.45 -5.47
CA ILE A 126 -6.44 11.04 -6.42
C ILE A 126 -6.73 12.48 -5.96
N PRO A 127 -6.12 13.50 -6.60
CA PRO A 127 -6.42 14.89 -6.29
C PRO A 127 -7.89 15.20 -6.61
N ILE A 128 -8.62 15.71 -5.63
CA ILE A 128 -10.00 16.19 -5.79
C ILE A 128 -9.98 17.67 -6.12
N LYS A 129 -9.14 18.44 -5.41
CA LYS A 129 -8.86 19.84 -5.73
C LYS A 129 -7.64 19.93 -6.64
N ARG A 130 -7.71 20.77 -7.67
CA ARG A 130 -6.61 21.09 -8.57
C ARG A 130 -5.74 22.22 -8.03
N THR A 131 -6.28 23.09 -7.19
CA THR A 131 -5.50 24.08 -6.45
C THR A 131 -6.07 24.29 -5.06
N TYR A 132 -5.25 24.81 -4.16
CA TYR A 132 -5.68 25.27 -2.83
C TYR A 132 -6.81 26.31 -2.87
N SER A 133 -6.88 27.06 -3.97
CA SER A 133 -7.88 28.11 -4.21
C SER A 133 -9.19 27.61 -4.82
N ASP A 134 -9.32 26.32 -5.14
CA ASP A 134 -10.56 25.79 -5.71
C ASP A 134 -11.70 25.90 -4.67
N ARG A 135 -12.69 26.76 -4.95
CA ARG A 135 -13.78 27.03 -4.01
C ARG A 135 -14.68 25.80 -3.80
N ASN A 136 -15.14 25.63 -2.56
CA ASN A 136 -15.95 24.51 -2.01
C ASN A 136 -17.38 24.37 -2.59
N GLU A 137 -17.66 24.79 -3.81
CA GLU A 137 -19.04 24.92 -4.33
C GLU A 137 -19.50 23.73 -5.19
N ARG A 138 -18.69 22.67 -5.30
CA ARG A 138 -19.02 21.51 -6.14
C ARG A 138 -19.11 20.24 -5.30
N ILE A 139 -20.27 19.58 -5.34
CA ILE A 139 -20.39 18.20 -4.84
C ILE A 139 -19.59 17.30 -5.79
N THR A 140 -18.71 16.47 -5.23
CA THR A 140 -17.98 15.45 -5.98
C THR A 140 -18.65 14.10 -5.75
N GLY A 141 -19.11 13.48 -6.83
CA GLY A 141 -19.73 12.16 -6.78
C GLY A 141 -18.67 11.07 -6.79
N LEU A 142 -18.82 10.06 -5.93
CA LEU A 142 -17.91 8.93 -5.79
C LEU A 142 -18.69 7.64 -6.06
N THR A 143 -18.15 6.79 -6.93
CA THR A 143 -18.70 5.45 -7.16
C THR A 143 -17.61 4.42 -6.99
N PHE A 144 -17.93 3.37 -6.23
CA PHE A 144 -17.06 2.22 -5.96
C PHE A 144 -17.79 0.95 -6.40
N ILE A 145 -17.27 0.27 -7.41
CA ILE A 145 -17.86 -0.97 -7.93
C ILE A 145 -16.86 -2.09 -7.72
N LYS A 146 -17.23 -3.08 -6.91
CA LYS A 146 -16.37 -4.23 -6.65
C LYS A 146 -16.75 -5.46 -7.47
N THR A 147 -15.76 -6.31 -7.70
CA THR A 147 -15.91 -7.73 -8.06
C THR A 147 -15.16 -8.58 -7.03
N GLY A 148 -15.57 -9.82 -6.83
CA GLY A 148 -14.96 -10.70 -5.82
C GLY A 148 -15.17 -10.24 -4.37
N THR A 149 -14.29 -10.69 -3.46
CA THR A 149 -14.31 -10.32 -2.05
C THR A 149 -13.27 -9.25 -1.79
N ILE A 150 -13.70 -8.07 -1.34
CA ILE A 150 -12.83 -6.94 -1.01
C ILE A 150 -13.43 -6.18 0.17
N ASN A 151 -12.58 -5.76 1.10
CA ASN A 151 -12.88 -4.79 2.13
C ASN A 151 -12.09 -3.52 1.86
N TYR A 152 -12.76 -2.38 1.70
CA TYR A 152 -12.10 -1.12 1.37
C TYR A 152 -12.53 0.02 2.28
N THR A 153 -11.64 0.99 2.43
CA THR A 153 -11.87 2.24 3.15
C THR A 153 -11.44 3.40 2.26
N VAL A 154 -12.34 4.34 2.03
CA VAL A 154 -12.00 5.62 1.42
C VAL A 154 -11.33 6.48 2.48
N GLN A 155 -10.14 6.98 2.16
CA GLN A 155 -9.39 7.93 2.97
C GLN A 155 -9.30 9.26 2.25
N GLN A 156 -9.26 10.33 3.02
CA GLN A 156 -9.18 11.71 2.56
C GLN A 156 -8.08 12.49 3.31
N THR A 157 -7.60 13.55 2.68
CA THR A 157 -6.67 14.49 3.32
C THR A 157 -6.94 15.92 2.86
N ASN A 158 -6.68 16.89 3.73
CA ASN A 158 -6.68 18.31 3.42
C ASN A 158 -5.26 18.87 3.22
N ASP A 159 -4.25 18.00 3.31
CA ASP A 159 -2.85 18.38 3.14
C ASP A 159 -2.47 18.57 1.67
N ASN A 160 -1.30 19.17 1.44
CA ASN A 160 -0.86 19.60 0.11
C ASN A 160 -0.27 18.46 -0.67
N VAL A 161 -1.14 17.65 -1.27
CA VAL A 161 -0.70 16.54 -2.13
C VAL A 161 0.04 16.98 -3.40
N GLN A 162 0.04 18.28 -3.71
CA GLN A 162 0.76 18.85 -4.86
C GLN A 162 2.12 19.42 -4.48
N SER A 163 2.41 19.52 -3.19
CA SER A 163 3.74 19.89 -2.70
C SER A 163 4.77 18.90 -3.23
N LYS A 164 5.92 19.42 -3.64
CA LYS A 164 7.06 18.59 -4.06
C LYS A 164 8.10 18.43 -2.95
N ASP A 165 8.03 19.28 -1.93
CA ASP A 165 9.05 19.40 -0.89
C ASP A 165 8.66 18.66 0.39
N ASP A 166 7.36 18.54 0.67
CA ASP A 166 6.83 17.74 1.77
C ASP A 166 5.72 16.84 1.25
N ARG A 167 5.95 15.53 1.37
CA ARG A 167 5.08 14.48 0.88
C ARG A 167 4.51 13.62 2.01
N THR A 168 4.52 14.15 3.22
CA THR A 168 3.88 13.54 4.38
C THR A 168 2.44 14.01 4.44
N PHE A 169 1.49 13.07 4.46
CA PHE A 169 0.06 13.40 4.45
C PHE A 169 -0.67 12.73 5.62
N ASN A 170 -1.50 13.52 6.29
CA ASN A 170 -2.43 13.05 7.30
C ASN A 170 -3.68 12.52 6.61
N TRP A 171 -3.80 11.19 6.59
CA TRP A 171 -4.95 10.50 6.04
C TRP A 171 -5.99 10.22 7.12
N LEU A 172 -7.20 10.70 6.89
CA LEU A 172 -8.37 10.40 7.70
C LEU A 172 -9.34 9.52 6.91
N ASN A 173 -10.17 8.75 7.59
CA ASN A 173 -11.25 8.04 6.92
C ASN A 173 -12.27 9.06 6.37
N SER A 174 -12.98 8.66 5.31
CA SER A 174 -14.11 9.44 4.78
C SER A 174 -15.13 9.71 5.88
N ASP A 175 -15.73 10.90 5.86
CA ASP A 175 -16.82 11.26 6.77
C ASP A 175 -18.10 10.46 6.49
N ASP A 176 -18.24 9.91 5.28
CA ASP A 176 -19.28 8.93 4.97
C ASP A 176 -18.85 7.53 5.43
N SER A 177 -19.41 7.10 6.57
CA SER A 177 -19.15 5.78 7.14
C SER A 177 -19.54 4.62 6.23
N ASN A 178 -20.38 4.83 5.20
CA ASN A 178 -20.77 3.76 4.27
C ASN A 178 -19.62 3.30 3.37
N VAL A 179 -18.57 4.11 3.22
CA VAL A 179 -17.36 3.81 2.43
C VAL A 179 -16.13 3.58 3.33
N VAL A 180 -16.35 3.31 4.62
CA VAL A 180 -15.32 2.92 5.59
C VAL A 180 -15.53 1.45 5.95
N ASN A 181 -14.51 0.62 5.75
CA ASN A 181 -14.59 -0.84 5.88
C ASN A 181 -15.73 -1.47 5.06
N ALA A 182 -16.05 -0.88 3.92
CA ALA A 182 -17.12 -1.32 3.04
C ALA A 182 -16.75 -2.64 2.34
N THR A 183 -17.73 -3.55 2.24
CA THR A 183 -17.57 -4.87 1.59
C THR A 183 -18.43 -5.03 0.34
N THR A 184 -19.19 -4.00 -0.01
CA THR A 184 -20.11 -3.97 -1.16
C THR A 184 -19.85 -2.74 -2.02
N SER A 185 -20.35 -2.75 -3.26
CA SER A 185 -20.33 -1.58 -4.13
C SER A 185 -21.14 -0.44 -3.51
N LYS A 186 -20.61 0.79 -3.55
CA LYS A 186 -21.20 1.96 -2.91
C LYS A 186 -21.18 3.16 -3.84
N ASN A 187 -22.14 4.05 -3.63
CA ASN A 187 -22.09 5.42 -4.12
C ASN A 187 -22.02 6.34 -2.90
N SER A 188 -21.25 7.41 -3.02
CA SER A 188 -21.03 8.40 -1.97
C SER A 188 -20.73 9.76 -2.61
N ASN A 189 -20.58 10.79 -1.80
CA ASN A 189 -20.23 12.12 -2.25
C ASN A 189 -19.48 12.90 -1.18
N TYR A 190 -18.57 13.77 -1.64
CA TYR A 190 -18.01 14.81 -0.76
C TYR A 190 -18.91 16.03 -0.77
N THR A 191 -19.46 16.38 0.39
CA THR A 191 -20.19 17.63 0.63
C THR A 191 -19.23 18.78 0.93
N THR A 192 -18.15 18.49 1.66
CA THR A 192 -16.97 19.35 1.79
C THR A 192 -15.80 18.65 1.12
N MET A 193 -15.25 19.27 0.09
CA MET A 193 -14.24 18.63 -0.76
C MET A 193 -12.87 18.58 -0.06
N PRO A 194 -12.28 17.40 0.15
CA PRO A 194 -10.90 17.29 0.59
C PRO A 194 -9.93 17.74 -0.51
N MET A 195 -8.65 17.91 -0.17
CA MET A 195 -7.61 18.14 -1.18
C MET A 195 -7.43 16.91 -2.08
N ALA A 196 -7.42 15.73 -1.48
CA ALA A 196 -7.28 14.47 -2.19
C ALA A 196 -7.96 13.33 -1.44
N MET A 197 -8.14 12.23 -2.17
CA MET A 197 -8.54 10.95 -1.60
C MET A 197 -7.59 9.84 -2.05
N ARG A 198 -7.60 8.73 -1.31
CA ARG A 198 -7.10 7.44 -1.75
C ARG A 198 -8.05 6.35 -1.26
N VAL A 199 -7.99 5.18 -1.86
CA VAL A 199 -8.71 4.01 -1.36
C VAL A 199 -7.71 3.04 -0.77
N LYS A 200 -7.93 2.66 0.48
CA LYS A 200 -7.20 1.61 1.18
C LYS A 200 -7.98 0.32 1.11
N ILE A 201 -7.38 -0.71 0.55
CA ILE A 201 -7.87 -2.08 0.63
C ILE A 201 -7.38 -2.66 1.95
N ASN A 202 -8.33 -3.02 2.82
CA ASN A 202 -8.04 -3.62 4.12
C ASN A 202 -7.89 -5.14 4.04
N SER A 203 -8.48 -5.77 3.03
CA SER A 203 -8.32 -7.19 2.68
C SER A 203 -8.96 -7.49 1.33
N TYR A 204 -8.47 -8.50 0.60
CA TYR A 204 -9.08 -8.98 -0.63
C TYR A 204 -8.82 -10.47 -0.89
N SER A 205 -9.69 -11.10 -1.68
CA SER A 205 -9.46 -12.44 -2.23
C SER A 205 -8.81 -12.34 -3.61
N SER A 206 -8.07 -13.38 -4.01
CA SER A 206 -7.55 -13.53 -5.38
C SER A 206 -8.60 -13.18 -6.45
N GLY A 207 -8.16 -12.41 -7.45
CA GLY A 207 -8.99 -11.92 -8.55
C GLY A 207 -10.05 -10.87 -8.18
N ALA A 208 -10.01 -10.27 -6.98
CA ALA A 208 -10.89 -9.16 -6.64
C ALA A 208 -10.47 -7.87 -7.34
N GLU A 209 -11.45 -7.11 -7.83
CA GLU A 209 -11.21 -5.81 -8.45
C GLU A 209 -12.08 -4.72 -7.79
N LEU A 210 -11.58 -3.49 -7.81
CA LEU A 210 -12.32 -2.31 -7.40
C LEU A 210 -12.21 -1.20 -8.44
N LEU A 211 -13.34 -0.83 -9.03
CA LEU A 211 -13.45 0.35 -9.88
C LEU A 211 -13.82 1.57 -9.04
N ILE A 212 -12.96 2.58 -9.08
CA ILE A 212 -13.14 3.87 -8.41
C ILE A 212 -13.45 4.91 -9.48
N GLN A 213 -14.57 5.63 -9.32
CA GLN A 213 -14.97 6.70 -10.21
C GLN A 213 -15.24 7.97 -9.42
N VAL A 214 -14.63 9.08 -9.84
CA VAL A 214 -14.78 10.41 -9.23
C VAL A 214 -15.30 11.38 -10.28
N ASN A 215 -16.44 12.04 -10.01
CA ASN A 215 -17.18 12.88 -10.96
C ASN A 215 -17.29 14.35 -10.48
#